data_AF-A0A436GU77-F1
#
_entry.id   AF-A0A436GU77-F1
#
_cell.length_a   1.000
_cell.length_b   1.000
_cell.length_c   1.000
_cell.angle_alpha   90.00
_cell.angle_beta   90.00
_cell.angle_gamma   90.00
#
_symmetry.space_group_name_H-M   'P 1'
#
loop_
_entity.id
_entity.type
_entity.pdbx_description
1 polymer ?
#
loop_
_entity_poly.entity_id
_entity_poly.type
_entity_poly.pdbx_seq_one_letter_code
_entity_poly.pdbx_strand_id
1 'polypeptide(L)'
;MVLLGATALVGFPPIPAAHAQFVIDENGPDAPDRGPGGFDADGDNGDPGGSITNATPGAVNNVPQINVNASGFGGTANGGDGGDGGEGLAGTPFETNGGEGGNGGVGGSVDVLNNATISTSGSGHHGLIASAVGGDGGSGGGALPAIVNLGGDAGSGNTGGSANAVASGTSDITTAGDFS
;
A
#
# COMPACT_ATOMS: atom_id res chain seq x y z
N MET A 1 57.05 -33.33 -6.20
CA MET A 1 56.72 -31.89 -6.24
C MET A 1 55.77 -31.68 -7.39
N VAL A 2 54.47 -31.50 -7.13
CA VAL A 2 53.48 -31.09 -8.14
C VAL A 2 52.79 -29.86 -7.58
N LEU A 3 53.06 -28.73 -8.21
CA LEU A 3 52.54 -27.40 -7.90
C LEU A 3 51.20 -27.25 -8.63
N LEU A 4 50.08 -27.37 -7.93
CA LEU A 4 48.75 -27.04 -8.46
C LEU A 4 48.53 -25.53 -8.30
N GLY A 5 48.58 -24.80 -9.40
CA GLY A 5 48.26 -23.37 -9.46
C GLY A 5 46.77 -23.14 -9.25
N ALA A 6 46.42 -22.32 -8.26
CA ALA A 6 45.10 -21.71 -8.17
C ALA A 6 45.04 -20.54 -9.15
N THR A 7 44.30 -20.68 -10.25
CA THR A 7 43.90 -19.54 -11.08
C THR A 7 42.83 -18.77 -10.32
N ALA A 8 43.20 -17.66 -9.69
CA ALA A 8 42.23 -16.72 -9.15
C ALA A 8 41.45 -16.10 -10.32
N LEU A 9 40.12 -16.27 -10.33
CA LEU A 9 39.20 -15.61 -11.25
C LEU A 9 39.14 -14.12 -10.88
N VAL A 10 40.07 -13.33 -11.41
CA VAL A 10 40.05 -11.87 -11.30
C VAL A 10 39.19 -11.33 -12.44
N GLY A 11 37.97 -10.88 -12.16
CA GLY A 11 37.12 -10.33 -13.21
C GLY A 11 35.64 -10.13 -12.93
N PHE A 12 35.14 -10.41 -11.71
CA PHE A 12 33.77 -9.98 -11.42
C PHE A 12 33.79 -8.48 -11.04
N PRO A 13 33.06 -7.60 -11.76
CA PRO A 13 32.81 -6.27 -11.24
C PRO A 13 32.16 -6.41 -9.85
N PRO A 14 32.42 -5.51 -8.90
CA PRO A 14 31.71 -5.53 -7.63
C PRO A 14 30.22 -5.54 -7.95
N ILE A 15 29.53 -6.59 -7.51
CA ILE A 15 28.07 -6.65 -7.53
C ILE A 15 27.60 -5.36 -6.84
N PRO A 16 26.85 -4.48 -7.51
CA PRO A 16 26.25 -3.34 -6.83
C PRO A 16 25.51 -3.89 -5.62
N ALA A 17 25.69 -3.28 -4.44
CA ALA A 17 24.94 -3.68 -3.27
C ALA A 17 23.45 -3.65 -3.65
N ALA A 18 22.78 -4.80 -3.56
CA ALA A 18 21.35 -4.86 -3.72
C ALA A 18 20.75 -4.24 -2.45
N HIS A 19 20.22 -3.02 -2.57
CA HIS A 19 19.55 -2.33 -1.48
C HIS A 19 18.05 -2.63 -1.59
N ALA A 20 17.47 -3.25 -0.57
CA ALA A 20 16.04 -3.50 -0.48
C ALA A 20 15.47 -2.76 0.73
N GLN A 21 14.43 -1.97 0.50
CA GLN A 21 13.58 -1.44 1.56
C GLN A 21 12.84 -2.60 2.23
N PHE A 22 12.75 -2.58 3.56
CA PHE A 22 11.91 -3.54 4.28
C PHE A 22 10.55 -2.90 4.63
N VAL A 23 9.48 -3.40 4.03
CA VAL A 23 8.09 -2.98 4.33
C VAL A 23 7.25 -4.18 4.74
N ILE A 24 6.49 -4.03 5.82
CA ILE A 24 5.38 -4.93 6.14
C ILE A 24 4.12 -4.33 5.54
N ASP A 25 3.49 -5.06 4.64
CA ASP A 25 2.27 -4.62 3.97
C ASP A 25 1.08 -5.44 4.47
N GLU A 26 0.16 -4.74 5.13
CA GLU A 26 -1.14 -5.22 5.60
C GLU A 26 -2.25 -4.32 5.03
N ASN A 27 -2.06 -3.76 3.84
CA ASN A 27 -3.12 -3.00 3.17
C ASN A 27 -4.31 -3.91 2.85
N GLY A 28 -5.53 -3.39 3.05
CA GLY A 28 -6.75 -4.04 2.60
C GLY A 28 -6.82 -4.02 1.08
N PRO A 29 -7.27 -5.11 0.43
CA PRO A 29 -7.41 -5.11 -1.02
C PRO A 29 -8.52 -4.18 -1.49
N ASP A 30 -8.28 -3.55 -2.63
CA ASP A 30 -9.28 -2.76 -3.34
C ASP A 30 -10.41 -3.67 -3.84
N ALA A 31 -11.63 -3.16 -3.79
CA ALA A 31 -12.78 -3.86 -4.32
C ALA A 31 -12.78 -3.84 -5.86
N PRO A 32 -13.28 -4.92 -6.49
CA PRO A 32 -13.38 -4.96 -7.94
C PRO A 32 -14.50 -4.04 -8.45
N ASP A 33 -14.21 -3.32 -9.53
CA ASP A 33 -15.22 -2.55 -10.26
C ASP A 33 -16.26 -3.46 -10.92
N ARG A 34 -17.50 -2.97 -10.98
CA ARG A 34 -18.57 -3.66 -11.71
C ARG A 34 -18.74 -3.06 -13.11
N GLY A 35 -18.45 -3.88 -14.13
CA GLY A 35 -18.58 -3.48 -15.52
C GLY A 35 -20.03 -3.32 -16.03
N PRO A 36 -20.22 -2.87 -17.28
CA PRO A 36 -21.53 -2.64 -17.88
C PRO A 36 -22.23 -3.98 -18.15
N GLY A 37 -23.10 -4.44 -17.24
CA GLY A 37 -23.79 -5.71 -17.47
C GLY A 37 -24.63 -6.31 -16.33
N GLY A 38 -24.63 -5.71 -15.13
CA GLY A 38 -25.57 -6.08 -14.07
C GLY A 38 -26.68 -5.05 -13.97
N PHE A 39 -27.93 -5.49 -13.92
CA PHE A 39 -29.01 -4.63 -13.45
C PHE A 39 -28.59 -4.09 -12.08
N ASP A 40 -28.42 -2.78 -11.96
CA ASP A 40 -28.39 -2.10 -10.66
C ASP A 40 -27.24 -2.62 -9.77
N ALA A 41 -26.11 -2.99 -10.37
CA ALA A 41 -25.02 -3.64 -9.66
C ALA A 41 -24.15 -2.61 -8.95
N ASP A 42 -24.44 -2.40 -7.66
CA ASP A 42 -23.61 -1.57 -6.78
C ASP A 42 -22.16 -2.07 -6.74
N GLY A 43 -21.20 -1.16 -6.61
CA GLY A 43 -19.79 -1.45 -6.38
C GLY A 43 -19.58 -2.12 -5.04
N ASP A 44 -18.58 -3.00 -4.96
CA ASP A 44 -18.21 -3.64 -3.69
C ASP A 44 -17.41 -2.68 -2.81
N ASN A 45 -17.54 -2.77 -1.49
CA ASN A 45 -16.75 -1.96 -0.57
C ASN A 45 -15.30 -2.48 -0.50
N GLY A 46 -14.32 -1.57 -0.43
CA GLY A 46 -12.93 -1.91 -0.22
C GLY A 46 -12.69 -2.52 1.16
N ASP A 47 -11.70 -3.41 1.26
CA ASP A 47 -11.42 -4.14 2.48
C ASP A 47 -10.65 -3.27 3.50
N PRO A 48 -10.85 -3.47 4.80
CA PRO A 48 -10.10 -2.74 5.82
C PRO A 48 -8.63 -3.14 5.84
N GLY A 49 -7.76 -2.18 6.19
CA GLY A 49 -6.36 -2.44 6.48
C GLY A 49 -6.19 -3.34 7.71
N GLY A 50 -5.14 -4.16 7.69
CA GLY A 50 -4.80 -5.10 8.76
C GLY A 50 -4.12 -4.44 9.98
N SER A 51 -3.36 -5.23 10.73
CA SER A 51 -2.73 -4.77 11.97
C SER A 51 -1.27 -5.21 12.06
N ILE A 52 -0.38 -4.22 12.08
CA ILE A 52 1.06 -4.37 12.32
C ILE A 52 1.32 -3.98 13.77
N THR A 53 1.86 -4.90 14.58
CA THR A 53 2.12 -4.66 16.00
C THR A 53 3.58 -4.95 16.36
N ASN A 54 4.21 -4.04 17.12
CA ASN A 54 5.57 -4.18 17.61
C ASN A 54 6.61 -4.57 16.53
N ALA A 55 6.43 -4.08 15.31
CA ALA A 55 7.36 -4.39 14.23
C ALA A 55 8.70 -3.69 14.49
N THR A 56 9.80 -4.47 14.56
CA THR A 56 11.15 -3.95 14.80
C THR A 56 12.11 -4.37 13.70
N PRO A 57 13.07 -3.52 13.29
CA PRO A 57 14.06 -3.87 12.27
C PRO A 57 14.91 -5.10 12.60
N GLY A 58 15.15 -5.38 13.88
CA GLY A 58 15.89 -6.58 14.32
C GLY A 58 15.12 -7.90 14.19
N ALA A 59 13.80 -7.86 14.08
CA ALA A 59 12.97 -9.06 13.93
C ALA A 59 12.97 -9.62 12.49
N VAL A 60 13.44 -8.84 11.51
CA VAL A 60 13.23 -9.14 10.08
C VAL A 60 14.52 -9.43 9.31
N ASN A 61 15.67 -9.13 9.90
CA ASN A 61 16.95 -9.71 9.53
C ASN A 61 17.89 -9.49 10.71
N ASN A 62 18.66 -10.49 11.10
CA ASN A 62 19.49 -10.51 12.32
C ASN A 62 20.74 -9.59 12.22
N VAL A 63 20.58 -8.41 11.60
CA VAL A 63 21.61 -7.42 11.29
C VAL A 63 21.25 -6.14 12.07
N PRO A 64 22.11 -5.68 13.00
CA PRO A 64 21.87 -4.47 13.81
C PRO A 64 21.78 -3.15 13.02
N GLN A 65 22.01 -3.18 11.71
CA GLN A 65 22.13 -2.00 10.86
C GLN A 65 21.51 -2.25 9.48
N ILE A 66 20.52 -1.44 9.11
CA ILE A 66 19.93 -1.40 7.77
C ILE A 66 20.57 -0.23 7.01
N ASN A 67 21.41 -0.54 6.01
CA ASN A 67 21.98 0.45 5.09
C ASN A 67 21.34 0.30 3.71
N VAL A 68 20.43 1.22 3.36
CA VAL A 68 19.69 1.14 2.10
C VAL A 68 19.78 2.45 1.33
N ASN A 69 19.92 2.38 0.01
CA ASN A 69 19.73 3.53 -0.88
C ASN A 69 18.23 3.68 -1.24
N ALA A 70 17.37 3.45 -0.24
CA ALA A 70 15.90 3.34 -0.33
C ALA A 70 15.30 3.71 1.04
N SER A 71 13.97 3.69 1.20
CA SER A 71 13.38 3.88 2.53
C SER A 71 13.79 2.71 3.46
N GLY A 72 14.01 2.98 4.74
CA GLY A 72 14.66 2.06 5.68
C GLY A 72 13.80 0.90 6.13
N PHE A 73 12.78 1.21 6.93
CA PHE A 73 11.84 0.26 7.51
C PHE A 73 10.45 0.88 7.57
N GLY A 74 9.40 0.11 7.31
CA GLY A 74 8.06 0.63 7.56
C GLY A 74 6.95 -0.40 7.51
N GLY A 75 5.76 0.06 7.90
CA GLY A 75 4.52 -0.70 7.84
C GLY A 75 3.41 0.08 7.16
N THR A 76 2.62 -0.57 6.33
CA THR A 76 1.43 -0.01 5.70
C THR A 76 0.22 -0.87 6.02
N ALA A 77 -0.86 -0.27 6.49
CA ALA A 77 -2.15 -0.92 6.74
C ALA A 77 -3.27 0.03 6.30
N ASN A 78 -3.23 0.44 5.04
CA ASN A 78 -4.25 1.29 4.45
C ASN A 78 -5.52 0.45 4.16
N GLY A 79 -6.69 1.07 4.22
CA GLY A 79 -7.90 0.46 3.69
C GLY A 79 -7.86 0.45 2.16
N GLY A 80 -8.47 -0.55 1.54
CA GLY A 80 -8.60 -0.64 0.09
C GLY A 80 -9.68 0.29 -0.44
N ASP A 81 -9.58 0.66 -1.71
CA ASP A 81 -10.54 1.52 -2.38
C ASP A 81 -11.85 0.77 -2.68
N GLY A 82 -12.96 1.49 -2.65
CA GLY A 82 -14.27 0.98 -3.05
C GLY A 82 -14.38 0.85 -4.57
N GLY A 83 -15.07 -0.18 -5.05
CA GLY A 83 -15.22 -0.44 -6.48
C GLY A 83 -16.27 0.46 -7.13
N ASP A 84 -16.11 0.75 -8.42
CA ASP A 84 -17.08 1.51 -9.19
C ASP A 84 -18.41 0.74 -9.38
N GLY A 85 -19.52 1.48 -9.31
CA GLY A 85 -20.87 0.99 -9.59
C GLY A 85 -21.11 0.73 -11.07
N GLY A 86 -21.95 -0.26 -11.38
CA GLY A 86 -22.22 -0.69 -12.76
C GLY A 86 -23.17 0.22 -13.54
N GLU A 87 -23.08 0.17 -14.87
CA GLU A 87 -23.99 0.89 -15.76
C GLU A 87 -25.43 0.33 -15.71
N GLY A 88 -26.41 1.23 -15.59
CA GLY A 88 -27.83 0.91 -15.60
C GLY A 88 -28.37 0.56 -16.98
N LEU A 89 -28.79 -0.70 -17.18
CA LEU A 89 -29.48 -1.17 -18.39
C LEU A 89 -30.99 -1.26 -18.16
N ALA A 90 -31.80 -0.80 -19.12
CA ALA A 90 -33.26 -0.70 -19.01
C ALA A 90 -33.93 -2.03 -18.63
N GLY A 91 -34.22 -2.21 -17.34
CA GLY A 91 -35.03 -3.31 -16.82
C GLY A 91 -36.53 -3.12 -17.08
N THR A 92 -36.96 -1.87 -17.36
CA THR A 92 -38.33 -1.51 -17.75
C THR A 92 -38.29 -0.46 -18.88
N PRO A 93 -39.38 -0.26 -19.67
CA PRO A 93 -39.36 0.66 -20.80
C PRO A 93 -39.33 2.16 -20.41
N PHE A 94 -39.33 2.51 -19.13
CA PHE A 94 -39.49 3.89 -18.66
C PHE A 94 -38.31 4.44 -17.85
N GLU A 95 -37.52 3.60 -17.18
CA GLU A 95 -36.49 4.06 -16.23
C GLU A 95 -35.23 3.17 -16.22
N THR A 96 -34.06 3.83 -16.14
CA THR A 96 -32.73 3.24 -15.98
C THR A 96 -32.07 3.77 -14.72
N ASN A 97 -31.43 2.88 -13.96
CA ASN A 97 -30.69 3.23 -12.75
C ASN A 97 -29.26 2.67 -12.81
N GLY A 98 -28.25 3.52 -12.64
CA GLY A 98 -26.87 3.10 -12.42
C GLY A 98 -26.70 2.49 -11.03
N GLY A 99 -25.72 1.60 -10.88
CA GLY A 99 -25.34 1.04 -9.58
C GLY A 99 -24.56 2.07 -8.75
N GLU A 100 -24.71 2.02 -7.43
CA GLU A 100 -23.99 2.88 -6.50
C GLU A 100 -22.50 2.54 -6.47
N GLY A 101 -21.62 3.49 -6.16
CA GLY A 101 -20.20 3.22 -5.91
C GLY A 101 -19.98 2.57 -4.54
N GLY A 102 -19.01 1.66 -4.44
CA GLY A 102 -18.61 1.03 -3.18
C GLY A 102 -17.90 2.00 -2.24
N ASN A 103 -18.02 1.82 -0.92
CA ASN A 103 -17.27 2.64 0.04
C ASN A 103 -15.82 2.15 0.18
N GLY A 104 -14.91 3.05 0.53
CA GLY A 104 -13.55 2.69 0.88
C GLY A 104 -13.45 1.92 2.20
N GLY A 105 -12.37 1.17 2.34
CA GLY A 105 -12.01 0.42 3.54
C GLY A 105 -11.47 1.32 4.66
N VAL A 106 -11.70 0.95 5.91
CA VAL A 106 -11.11 1.66 7.07
C VAL A 106 -9.61 1.40 7.12
N GLY A 107 -8.81 2.42 7.40
CA GLY A 107 -7.38 2.26 7.69
C GLY A 107 -7.15 1.40 8.93
N GLY A 108 -6.16 0.52 8.87
CA GLY A 108 -5.82 -0.44 9.92
C GLY A 108 -4.99 0.17 11.06
N SER A 109 -4.13 -0.64 11.67
CA SER A 109 -3.24 -0.18 12.73
C SER A 109 -1.79 -0.52 12.40
N VAL A 110 -0.90 0.44 12.52
CA VAL A 110 0.53 0.25 12.38
C VAL A 110 1.22 0.72 13.65
N ASP A 111 1.94 -0.19 14.32
CA ASP A 111 2.84 0.12 15.42
C ASP A 111 4.23 -0.45 15.14
N VAL A 112 5.15 0.48 14.88
CA VAL A 112 6.52 0.23 14.49
C VAL A 112 7.46 0.81 15.55
N LEU A 113 8.40 -0.01 16.01
CA LEU A 113 9.44 0.37 16.96
C LEU A 113 10.83 0.16 16.34
N ASN A 114 11.53 1.25 16.06
CA ASN A 114 12.95 1.18 15.72
C ASN A 114 13.80 1.13 17.00
N ASN A 115 14.60 0.07 17.13
CA ASN A 115 15.61 -0.10 18.18
C ASN A 115 17.02 -0.32 17.59
N ALA A 116 17.16 -0.18 16.27
CA ALA A 116 18.37 -0.43 15.49
C ALA A 116 18.85 0.85 14.78
N THR A 117 19.99 0.73 14.08
CA THR A 117 20.51 1.79 13.21
C THR A 117 19.93 1.65 11.80
N ILE A 118 19.29 2.70 11.31
CA ILE A 118 18.76 2.83 9.95
C ILE A 118 19.51 3.96 9.26
N SER A 119 20.24 3.64 8.20
CA SER A 119 20.87 4.63 7.32
C SER A 119 20.25 4.53 5.94
N THR A 120 19.60 5.60 5.50
CA THR A 120 19.05 5.74 4.15
C THR A 120 19.83 6.82 3.39
N SER A 121 20.12 6.55 2.11
CA SER A 121 20.74 7.53 1.20
C SER A 121 19.91 7.66 -0.07
N GLY A 122 19.95 8.83 -0.71
CA GLY A 122 19.26 9.11 -1.96
C GLY A 122 18.08 10.08 -1.82
N SER A 123 17.59 10.60 -2.96
CA SER A 123 16.51 11.59 -3.00
C SER A 123 15.15 10.94 -2.75
N GLY A 124 14.40 11.42 -1.76
CA GLY A 124 13.02 10.99 -1.50
C GLY A 124 12.87 9.69 -0.71
N HIS A 125 13.87 9.32 0.09
CA HIS A 125 13.81 8.12 0.93
C HIS A 125 13.56 8.46 2.40
N HIS A 126 12.73 7.66 3.06
CA HIS A 126 12.36 7.86 4.46
C HIS A 126 12.99 6.80 5.36
N GLY A 127 13.48 7.19 6.53
CA GLY A 127 14.08 6.25 7.48
C GLY A 127 13.08 5.24 8.05
N LEU A 128 11.98 5.74 8.61
CA LEU A 128 10.94 4.95 9.26
C LEU A 128 9.56 5.40 8.77
N ILE A 129 8.71 4.47 8.35
CA ILE A 129 7.36 4.78 7.82
C ILE A 129 6.31 3.96 8.58
N ALA A 130 5.21 4.61 8.96
CA ALA A 130 3.96 3.94 9.35
C ALA A 130 2.80 4.63 8.64
N SER A 131 1.95 3.85 7.96
CA SER A 131 0.80 4.37 7.23
C SER A 131 -0.44 3.53 7.53
N ALA A 132 -1.55 4.20 7.85
CA ALA A 132 -2.85 3.58 8.05
C ALA A 132 -3.94 4.54 7.54
N VAL A 133 -3.97 4.77 6.24
CA VAL A 133 -4.94 5.68 5.59
C VAL A 133 -6.21 4.91 5.26
N GLY A 134 -7.37 5.57 5.27
CA GLY A 134 -8.62 4.96 4.79
C GLY A 134 -8.64 4.92 3.27
N GLY A 135 -9.34 3.95 2.70
CA GLY A 135 -9.53 3.86 1.25
C GLY A 135 -10.49 4.92 0.73
N ASP A 136 -10.36 5.22 -0.55
CA ASP A 136 -11.27 6.09 -1.28
C ASP A 136 -12.57 5.35 -1.65
N GLY A 137 -13.64 6.10 -1.89
CA GLY A 137 -14.90 5.53 -2.38
C GLY A 137 -14.89 5.37 -3.90
N GLY A 138 -15.61 4.38 -4.40
CA GLY A 138 -15.82 4.15 -5.83
C GLY A 138 -16.81 5.13 -6.44
N SER A 139 -16.73 5.30 -7.75
CA SER A 139 -17.65 6.13 -8.52
C SER A 139 -19.01 5.43 -8.67
N GLY A 140 -20.08 6.22 -8.71
CA GLY A 140 -21.39 5.70 -9.12
C GLY A 140 -21.43 5.38 -10.62
N GLY A 141 -22.21 4.38 -10.99
CA GLY A 141 -22.39 3.94 -12.35
C GLY A 141 -23.30 4.87 -13.17
N GLY A 142 -23.05 4.96 -14.47
CA GLY A 142 -23.91 5.70 -15.38
C GLY A 142 -25.26 5.03 -15.63
N ALA A 143 -26.16 5.77 -16.27
CA ALA A 143 -27.45 5.24 -16.73
C ALA A 143 -27.58 5.39 -18.24
N LEU A 144 -27.96 4.30 -18.91
CA LEU A 144 -28.19 4.33 -20.36
C LEU A 144 -29.47 5.09 -20.71
N PRO A 145 -29.56 5.69 -21.91
CA PRO A 145 -30.69 6.54 -22.30
C PRO A 145 -32.05 5.84 -22.23
N ALA A 146 -32.95 6.36 -21.40
CA ALA A 146 -34.36 6.03 -21.26
C ALA A 146 -35.19 7.30 -21.03
N ILE A 147 -36.50 7.15 -20.78
CA ILE A 147 -37.41 8.27 -20.50
C ILE A 147 -37.00 8.97 -19.19
N VAL A 148 -36.58 8.20 -18.18
CA VAL A 148 -35.96 8.68 -16.95
C VAL A 148 -34.62 7.97 -16.76
N ASN A 149 -33.57 8.75 -16.43
CA ASN A 149 -32.21 8.25 -16.21
C ASN A 149 -31.73 8.72 -14.84
N LEU A 150 -31.32 7.79 -14.00
CA LEU A 150 -30.74 8.08 -12.69
C LEU A 150 -29.36 7.41 -12.61
N GLY A 151 -28.30 8.20 -12.50
CA GLY A 151 -26.97 7.65 -12.23
C GLY A 151 -26.88 7.19 -10.77
N GLY A 152 -25.98 6.26 -10.49
CA GLY A 152 -25.65 5.91 -9.12
C GLY A 152 -24.88 7.04 -8.43
N ASP A 153 -25.03 7.13 -7.11
CA ASP A 153 -24.20 7.99 -6.27
C ASP A 153 -22.80 7.37 -6.09
N ALA A 154 -21.82 8.23 -5.80
CA ALA A 154 -20.48 7.78 -5.46
C ALA A 154 -20.44 7.22 -4.03
N GLY A 155 -19.57 6.22 -3.84
CA GLY A 155 -19.23 5.70 -2.53
C GLY A 155 -18.47 6.73 -1.69
N SER A 156 -18.53 6.55 -0.37
CA SER A 156 -17.77 7.37 0.56
C SER A 156 -16.37 6.80 0.79
N GLY A 157 -15.36 7.68 0.87
CA GLY A 157 -14.07 7.31 1.46
C GLY A 157 -14.21 7.08 2.97
N ASN A 158 -13.22 6.44 3.58
CA ASN A 158 -13.28 6.05 4.99
C ASN A 158 -12.20 6.69 5.85
N THR A 159 -12.32 6.51 7.17
CA THR A 159 -11.34 7.04 8.11
C THR A 159 -10.03 6.25 8.04
N GLY A 160 -8.91 6.96 8.14
CA GLY A 160 -7.64 6.34 8.50
C GLY A 160 -7.67 5.73 9.91
N GLY A 161 -6.73 4.83 10.15
CA GLY A 161 -6.53 4.21 11.44
C GLY A 161 -5.31 4.77 12.18
N SER A 162 -4.72 3.96 13.05
CA SER A 162 -3.62 4.39 13.91
C SER A 162 -2.27 4.10 13.26
N ALA A 163 -1.42 5.11 13.08
CA ALA A 163 -0.05 4.94 12.61
C ALA A 163 0.92 5.47 13.67
N ASN A 164 1.67 4.57 14.31
CA ASN A 164 2.67 4.86 15.31
C ASN A 164 4.04 4.35 14.84
N ALA A 165 5.00 5.26 14.78
CA ALA A 165 6.39 4.97 14.44
C ALA A 165 7.30 5.58 15.51
N VAL A 166 7.95 4.72 16.29
CA VAL A 166 8.74 5.14 17.46
C VAL A 166 10.20 4.78 17.26
N ALA A 167 11.08 5.76 17.45
CA ALA A 167 12.52 5.59 17.54
C ALA A 167 12.92 5.47 19.02
N SER A 168 13.43 4.30 19.43
CA SER A 168 13.91 4.03 20.80
C SER A 168 15.17 4.84 21.14
N GLY A 169 15.50 4.98 22.43
CA GLY A 169 16.73 5.65 22.87
C GLY A 169 18.04 4.99 22.41
N THR A 170 17.98 3.76 21.88
CA THR A 170 19.11 3.05 21.25
C THR A 170 19.11 3.15 19.73
N SER A 171 18.10 3.79 19.13
CA SER A 171 17.98 3.90 17.70
C SER A 171 18.84 5.04 17.14
N ASP A 172 19.29 4.86 15.90
CA ASP A 172 19.94 5.89 15.12
C ASP A 172 19.31 5.87 13.72
N ILE A 173 18.70 6.97 13.29
CA ILE A 173 18.08 7.10 11.96
C ILE A 173 18.77 8.24 11.25
N THR A 174 19.54 7.90 10.22
CA THR A 174 20.21 8.87 9.35
C THR A 174 19.60 8.78 7.94
N THR A 175 19.09 9.89 7.43
CA THR A 175 18.62 10.07 6.04
C THR A 175 19.56 11.06 5.35
N ALA A 176 20.02 10.77 4.13
CA ALA A 176 20.93 11.65 3.39
C ALA A 176 20.49 11.83 1.92
N GLY A 177 20.20 13.06 1.49
CA GLY A 177 19.83 13.39 0.11
C GLY A 177 19.12 14.74 -0.02
N ASP A 178 18.73 15.14 -1.24
CA ASP A 178 18.19 16.49 -1.53
C ASP A 178 16.76 16.75 -0.96
N PHE A 179 16.11 15.72 -0.43
CA PHE A 179 14.78 15.79 0.21
C PHE A 179 14.69 14.92 1.47
N SER A 180 15.82 14.71 2.16
CA SER A 180 15.91 13.97 3.42
C SER A 180 15.39 14.75 4.62
#